data_AF-A0A7W6HHN7-F1
#
_entry.id   AF-A0A7W6HHN7-F1
#
_cell.length_a   1.000
_cell.length_b   1.000
_cell.length_c   1.000
_cell.angle_alpha   90.00
_cell.angle_beta   90.00
_cell.angle_gamma   90.00
#
_symmetry.space_group_name_H-M   'P 1'
#
loop_
_entity.id
_entity.type
_entity.pdbx_description
1 polymer ?
#
loop_
_entity_poly.entity_id
_entity_poly.type
_entity_poly.pdbx_seq_one_letter_code
_entity_poly.pdbx_strand_id
1 'polypeptide(L)' 'MMFAKDSELATKANDVLTTLKNEGFIAELHEKWFGTEAEATTSTVEVRDMPKPKS' A
#
# COMPACT_ATOMS: atom_id res chain seq x y z
N MET A 1 -4.96 0.50 -4.08
CA MET A 1 -5.22 0.30 -5.52
C MET A 1 -6.51 -0.51 -5.66
N MET A 2 -7.41 -0.14 -6.57
CA MET A 2 -8.67 -0.87 -6.77
C MET A 2 -8.55 -1.76 -8.01
N PHE A 3 -8.70 -3.07 -7.84
CA PHE A 3 -8.73 -4.05 -8.93
C PHE A 3 -10.17 -4.56 -9.15
N ALA A 4 -10.41 -5.23 -10.28
CA ALA A 4 -11.66 -5.96 -10.50
C ALA A 4 -11.88 -6.99 -9.38
N LYS A 5 -13.16 -7.28 -9.06
CA LYS A 5 -13.54 -8.29 -8.07
C LYS A 5 -12.86 -9.62 -8.42
N ASP A 6 -12.18 -10.22 -7.44
CA ASP A 6 -11.45 -11.50 -7.54
C ASP A 6 -10.24 -11.52 -8.51
N SER A 7 -9.68 -10.35 -8.85
CA SER A 7 -8.46 -10.31 -9.66
C SER A 7 -7.25 -10.85 -8.87
N GLU A 8 -6.61 -11.91 -9.37
CA GLU A 8 -5.34 -12.43 -8.81
C GLU A 8 -4.23 -11.36 -8.76
N LEU A 9 -4.31 -10.35 -9.62
CA LEU A 9 -3.38 -9.22 -9.63
C LEU A 9 -3.52 -8.35 -8.37
N ALA A 10 -4.68 -8.33 -7.73
CA ALA A 10 -4.89 -7.60 -6.50
C ALA A 10 -3.99 -8.14 -5.37
N THR A 11 -3.94 -9.47 -5.23
CA THR A 11 -3.08 -10.13 -4.24
C THR A 11 -1.61 -9.87 -4.53
N LYS A 12 -1.16 -10.09 -5.77
CA LYS A 12 0.25 -9.87 -6.15
C LYS A 12 0.68 -8.41 -5.97
N ALA A 13 -0.17 -7.46 -6.36
CA ALA A 13 0.11 -6.05 -6.18
C ALA A 13 0.12 -5.66 -4.69
N ASN A 14 -0.76 -6.23 -3.88
CA ASN A 14 -0.77 -5.98 -2.44
C ASN A 14 0.49 -6.53 -1.74
N ASP A 15 0.98 -7.69 -2.16
CA ASP A 15 2.22 -8.27 -1.64
C ASP A 15 3.43 -7.38 -1.98
N VAL A 16 3.55 -6.95 -3.25
CA VAL A 16 4.61 -6.02 -3.67
C VAL A 16 4.52 -4.69 -2.92
N LEU A 17 3.32 -4.12 -2.79
CA LEU A 17 3.10 -2.89 -2.01
C LEU A 17 3.48 -3.08 -0.54
N THR A 18 3.21 -4.24 0.04
CA THR A 18 3.60 -4.58 1.42
C THR A 18 5.11 -4.60 1.57
N THR A 19 5.83 -5.24 0.64
CA THR A 19 7.29 -5.23 0.61
C THR A 19 7.84 -3.80 0.51
N LEU A 20 7.34 -3.01 -0.44
CA LEU A 20 7.81 -1.62 -0.65
C LEU A 20 7.52 -0.70 0.55
N LYS A 21 6.45 -0.95 1.30
CA LYS A 21 6.15 -0.25 2.55
C LYS A 21 7.12 -0.65 3.66
N ASN A 22 7.38 -1.94 3.83
CA ASN A 22 8.32 -2.46 4.83
C ASN A 22 9.76 -1.99 4.57
N GLU A 23 10.14 -1.83 3.30
CA GLU A 23 11.44 -1.32 2.89
C GLU A 23 11.57 0.21 3.06
N GLY A 24 10.50 0.92 3.39
CA GLY A 24 10.51 2.38 3.55
C GLY A 24 10.47 3.15 2.22
N PHE A 25 10.51 2.47 1.06
CA PHE A 25 10.48 3.10 -0.26
C PHE A 25 9.23 3.96 -0.48
N ILE A 26 8.08 3.53 0.03
CA ILE A 26 6.83 4.30 -0.08
C ILE A 26 6.87 5.57 0.79
N ALA A 27 7.56 5.53 1.94
CA ALA A 27 7.74 6.70 2.80
C ALA A 27 8.70 7.71 2.15
N GLU A 28 9.83 7.25 1.61
CA GLU A 28 10.76 8.10 0.85
C GLU A 28 10.11 8.70 -0.41
N LEU A 29 9.29 7.92 -1.12
CA LEU A 29 8.54 8.41 -2.27
C LEU A 29 7.56 9.50 -1.83
N HIS A 30 6.84 9.32 -0.73
CA HIS A 30 5.93 10.34 -0.21
C HIS A 30 6.68 11.62 0.15
N GLU A 31 7.80 11.52 0.86
CA GLU A 31 8.64 12.67 1.20
C GLU A 31 9.16 13.39 -0.06
N LYS A 32 9.59 12.65 -1.08
CA LYS A 32 10.06 13.23 -2.34
C LYS A 32 8.97 14.01 -3.08
N TRP A 33 7.73 13.53 -3.08
CA TRP A 33 6.63 14.15 -3.82
C TRP A 33 5.93 15.25 -3.03
N PHE A 34 5.80 15.11 -1.71
CA PHE A 34 5.05 16.03 -0.85
C PHE A 34 5.93 16.93 0.01
N GLY A 35 7.24 16.67 0.10
CA GLY A 35 8.17 17.42 0.94
C GLY A 35 7.99 17.18 2.44
N THR A 36 7.20 16.17 2.83
CA THR A 36 6.92 15.83 4.22
C THR A 36 6.95 14.32 4.43
N GLU A 37 7.44 13.88 5.58
CA GLU A 37 7.40 12.47 5.97
C GLU A 37 5.95 11.95 5.97
N ALA A 38 5.75 10.72 5.47
CA ALA A 38 4.46 10.09 5.51
C ALA A 38 4.10 9.75 6.96
N GLU A 39 2.98 10.28 7.45
CA GLU A 39 2.54 10.04 8.82
C GLU A 39 2.27 8.53 9.00
N ALA A 40 2.91 7.94 10.02
CA ALA A 40 3.05 6.49 10.18
C ALA A 40 1.70 5.75 10.35
N THR A 41 0.65 6.47 10.70
CA THR A 41 -0.71 5.93 10.86
C THR A 41 -1.53 5.94 9.58
N THR A 42 -0.97 6.46 8.48
CA THR A 42 -1.67 6.54 7.20
C THR A 42 -1.49 5.26 6.40
N SER A 43 -2.45 4.96 5.54
CA SER A 43 -2.40 3.83 4.60
C SER A 43 -1.23 3.89 3.59
N THR A 44 -0.42 4.95 3.64
CA THR A 44 0.86 5.07 2.93
C THR A 44 1.96 4.24 3.61
N VAL A 45 1.98 4.21 4.94
CA VAL A 45 2.99 3.49 5.73
C VAL A 45 2.42 2.19 6.29
N GLU A 46 1.18 2.21 6.75
CA GLU A 46 0.55 1.04 7.36
C GLU A 46 0.12 0.03 6.28
N VAL A 47 0.57 -1.22 6.45
CA VAL A 47 0.09 -2.36 5.68
C VAL A 47 -1.31 -2.69 6.19
N ARG A 48 -2.33 -2.25 5.46
CA ARG A 48 -3.71 -2.62 5.75
C ARG A 48 -4.13 -3.75 4.83
N ASP A 49 -4.76 -4.76 5.43
CA ASP A 49 -5.32 -5.87 4.69
C ASP A 49 -6.30 -5.38 3.64
N MET A 50 -6.27 -6.01 2.47
CA MET A 50 -7.26 -5.74 1.44
C MET A 50 -8.66 -5.99 2.00
N PRO A 51 -9.64 -5.12 1.71
CA PRO A 51 -11.02 -5.37 2.06
C PRO A 51 -11.47 -6.66 1.36
N LYS A 52 -11.68 -7.71 2.16
CA LYS A 52 -12.23 -8.98 1.66
C LYS A 52 -13.65 -8.73 1.17
N PRO A 53 -14.05 -9.28 0.02
CA PRO A 53 -15.44 -9.23 -0.40
C PRO A 53 -16.31 -9.84 0.71
N LYS A 54 -17.32 -9.11 1.18
CA LYS A 54 -18.40 -9.72 1.95
C LYS A 54 -19.07 -10.75 1.04
N SER A 55 -19.15 -11.98 1.54
CA SER A 55 -19.75 -13.15 0.89
C SER A 55 -21.02 -12.84 0.11
#